data_AF-A0AAN8JIF7-F1
#
_entry.id   AF-A0AAN8JIF7-F1
#
_cell.length_a   1.000
_cell.length_b   1.000
_cell.length_c   1.000
_cell.angle_alpha   90.00
_cell.angle_beta   90.00
_cell.angle_gamma   90.00
#
_symmetry.space_group_name_H-M   'P 1'
#
loop_
_entity.id
_entity.type
_entity.pdbx_description
1 polymer ?
#
loop_
_entity_poly.entity_id
_entity_poly.type
_entity_poly.pdbx_seq_one_letter_code
_entity_poly.pdbx_strand_id
1 'polypeptide(L)'
;MNDRVVVNHATIVKVNETWDKTLNELNCHLHPLDTGASCCRAALKSCETTKGELYGKECMAANIVVQMNKLRYKDGKGDPKGFKTFLDDHKLPRGILPRYRGNRLHILFHICGKLFEHHKLFLDFLINEPVSCGGLVASVRKDFCDKTAVIEMQVLGLIGKLLTGPWMKASQSIISHIDGIVIVKNVISALRETAVNPMHVLNRTTDFFGGVLFENDETIKSLRAEPLDTTAFLRMVSACLLATVSVLERQYQRYFELDITEQLRKETVSARSHNIDAEEVMGMFSAGKERAKNATTDFLVARMRGKKNKVVHWLDGMYPENKEKAVTWAIGHARNKRKLARKKISDVRQEMSKRAANKRQKKNEKQRKAIEKKLKNTDIRELKSVFPDISEDIHLALIDVLRGTVVGRSICHTWYDETTCDQTLYSGKIEKLKKRKGDVYCYTIAYWCGEEETYGDATDYDVPKLALAADLIFEDLILC
;
A
#
# COMPACT_ATOMS: atom_id res chain seq x y z
N MET A 1 -8.41 10.17 4.59
CA MET A 1 -8.27 8.73 4.29
C MET A 1 -8.21 8.64 2.78
N ASN A 2 -7.11 8.16 2.18
CA ASN A 2 -7.03 8.05 0.71
C ASN A 2 -8.09 7.05 0.25
N ASP A 3 -8.95 7.48 -0.66
CA ASP A 3 -9.98 6.64 -1.25
C ASP A 3 -9.29 5.49 -1.99
N ARG A 4 -9.42 4.27 -1.44
CA ARG A 4 -8.75 3.07 -1.96
C ARG A 4 -9.19 2.77 -3.40
N VAL A 5 -10.39 3.21 -3.78
CA VAL A 5 -10.93 3.03 -5.13
C VAL A 5 -10.07 3.74 -6.17
N VAL A 6 -9.62 4.97 -5.88
CA VAL A 6 -8.82 5.77 -6.84
C VAL A 6 -7.43 5.16 -7.06
N VAL A 7 -6.79 4.69 -5.99
CA VAL A 7 -5.44 4.09 -6.07
C VAL A 7 -5.48 2.72 -6.76
N ASN A 8 -6.50 1.90 -6.46
CA ASN A 8 -6.70 0.62 -7.12
C ASN A 8 -6.92 0.82 -8.63
N HIS A 9 -7.76 1.78 -9.00
CA HIS A 9 -8.03 2.07 -10.40
C HIS A 9 -6.77 2.50 -11.16
N ALA A 10 -6.01 3.47 -10.61
CA ALA A 10 -4.76 3.92 -11.23
C ALA A 10 -3.76 2.75 -11.42
N THR A 11 -3.72 1.82 -10.47
CA THR A 11 -2.89 0.61 -10.58
C THR A 11 -3.37 -0.29 -11.72
N ILE A 12 -4.69 -0.52 -11.83
CA ILE A 12 -5.27 -1.35 -12.89
C ILE A 12 -5.04 -0.72 -14.26
N VAL A 13 -5.19 0.59 -14.41
CA VAL A 13 -4.87 1.30 -15.65
C VAL A 13 -3.42 1.04 -16.06
N LYS A 14 -2.47 1.17 -15.13
CA LYS A 14 -1.06 0.89 -15.40
C LYS A 14 -0.80 -0.56 -15.80
N VAL A 15 -1.47 -1.52 -15.14
CA VAL A 15 -1.35 -2.94 -15.47
C VAL A 15 -1.93 -3.22 -16.86
N ASN A 16 -3.08 -2.64 -17.19
CA ASN A 16 -3.71 -2.78 -18.49
C ASN A 16 -2.78 -2.26 -19.61
N GLU A 17 -2.20 -1.08 -19.43
CA GLU A 17 -1.19 -0.51 -20.35
C GLU A 17 0.04 -1.42 -20.49
N THR A 18 0.53 -1.97 -19.38
CA THR A 18 1.77 -2.75 -19.38
C THR A 18 1.56 -4.14 -19.99
N TRP A 19 0.38 -4.73 -19.82
CA TRP A 19 0.09 -6.10 -20.23
C TRP A 19 -0.70 -6.18 -21.54
N ASP A 20 -1.10 -5.05 -22.11
CA ASP A 20 -1.98 -4.94 -23.28
C ASP A 20 -3.25 -5.79 -23.10
N LYS A 21 -3.90 -5.60 -21.94
CA LYS A 21 -5.09 -6.35 -21.53
C LYS A 21 -6.10 -5.43 -20.84
N THR A 22 -7.38 -5.74 -21.02
CA THR A 22 -8.46 -5.11 -20.26
C THR A 22 -8.83 -5.98 -19.07
N LEU A 23 -8.53 -5.52 -17.85
CA LEU A 23 -8.94 -6.20 -16.62
C LEU A 23 -10.26 -5.66 -16.09
N ASN A 24 -11.16 -6.57 -15.71
CA ASN A 24 -12.38 -6.24 -14.97
C ASN A 24 -12.02 -5.88 -13.52
N GLU A 25 -12.39 -4.68 -13.10
CA GLU A 25 -12.16 -4.18 -11.74
C GLU A 25 -13.36 -4.52 -10.85
N LEU A 26 -13.18 -5.46 -9.93
CA LEU A 26 -14.21 -5.91 -9.00
C LEU A 26 -13.84 -5.54 -7.56
N ASN A 27 -14.55 -4.58 -6.99
CA ASN A 27 -14.30 -4.01 -5.68
C ASN A 27 -15.12 -4.76 -4.64
N CYS A 28 -14.50 -5.09 -3.52
CA CYS A 28 -15.19 -5.75 -2.42
C CYS A 28 -16.38 -4.89 -1.92
N HIS A 29 -17.55 -5.51 -1.86
CA HIS A 29 -18.82 -4.88 -1.45
C HIS A 29 -18.88 -4.53 0.03
N LEU A 30 -17.86 -4.89 0.84
CA LEU A 30 -17.76 -4.51 2.25
C LEU A 30 -16.99 -3.20 2.49
N HIS A 31 -16.18 -2.74 1.53
CA HIS A 31 -15.47 -1.46 1.67
C HIS A 31 -16.37 -0.24 1.93
N PRO A 32 -17.60 -0.16 1.38
CA PRO A 32 -18.51 0.93 1.69
C PRO A 32 -18.85 1.04 3.18
N LEU A 33 -18.81 -0.05 3.95
CA LEU A 33 -19.11 0.00 5.38
C LEU A 33 -18.07 0.80 6.18
N ASP A 34 -16.79 0.73 5.79
CA ASP A 34 -15.70 1.48 6.45
C ASP A 34 -15.81 2.99 6.16
N THR A 35 -16.00 3.32 4.88
CA THR A 35 -16.16 4.72 4.45
C THR A 35 -17.49 5.30 4.95
N GLY A 36 -18.56 4.52 4.91
CA GLY A 36 -19.88 4.87 5.44
C GLY A 36 -19.86 5.15 6.94
N ALA A 37 -19.18 4.32 7.74
CA ALA A 37 -18.99 4.60 9.17
C ALA A 37 -18.27 5.93 9.41
N SER A 38 -17.28 6.26 8.58
CA SER A 38 -16.55 7.53 8.66
C SER A 38 -17.44 8.72 8.30
N CYS A 39 -18.22 8.60 7.22
CA CYS A 39 -19.13 9.66 6.76
C CYS A 39 -20.33 9.86 7.71
N CYS A 40 -20.91 8.80 8.28
CA CYS A 40 -21.96 8.92 9.29
C CYS A 40 -21.46 9.67 10.53
N ARG A 41 -20.26 9.34 11.03
CA ARG A 41 -19.67 10.07 12.16
C ARG A 41 -19.45 11.55 11.84
N ALA A 42 -18.96 11.87 10.64
CA ALA A 42 -18.79 13.25 10.21
C ALA A 42 -20.14 13.99 10.07
N ALA A 43 -21.16 13.32 9.54
CA ALA A 43 -22.51 13.86 9.38
C ALA A 43 -23.21 14.12 10.73
N LEU A 44 -23.04 13.22 11.70
CA LEU A 44 -23.51 13.44 13.07
C LEU A 44 -22.75 14.58 13.73
N LYS A 45 -21.42 14.61 13.57
CA LYS A 45 -20.58 15.67 14.12
C LYS A 45 -20.98 17.06 13.62
N SER A 46 -21.36 17.19 12.34
CA SER A 46 -21.87 18.46 11.80
C SER A 46 -23.28 18.81 12.26
N CYS A 47 -24.02 17.85 12.82
CA CYS A 47 -25.33 18.07 13.43
C CYS A 47 -25.25 18.46 14.91
N GLU A 48 -24.15 18.19 15.61
CA GLU A 48 -24.00 18.53 17.03
C GLU A 48 -24.11 20.04 17.27
N THR A 49 -24.89 20.41 18.28
CA THR A 49 -25.01 21.80 18.77
C THR A 49 -24.21 22.03 20.05
N THR A 50 -23.82 20.94 20.73
CA THR A 50 -23.04 20.93 21.97
C THR A 50 -21.68 20.31 21.73
N LYS A 51 -20.72 20.63 22.59
CA LYS A 51 -19.38 20.03 22.56
C LYS A 51 -19.23 19.08 23.74
N GLY A 52 -19.02 17.80 23.44
CA GLY A 52 -18.70 16.79 24.46
C GLY A 52 -17.38 17.04 25.19
N GLU A 53 -17.25 16.47 26.39
CA GLU A 53 -16.02 16.46 27.18
C GLU A 53 -15.02 15.42 26.71
N LEU A 54 -15.48 14.36 26.04
CA LEU A 54 -14.58 13.33 25.55
C LEU A 54 -13.67 13.86 24.44
N TYR A 55 -12.37 13.76 24.66
CA TYR A 55 -11.38 14.09 23.64
C TYR A 55 -11.50 13.18 22.42
N GLY A 56 -11.78 13.78 21.26
CA GLY A 56 -11.87 13.10 19.98
C GLY A 56 -12.23 14.06 18.84
N LYS A 57 -11.94 13.66 17.61
CA LYS A 57 -12.30 14.41 16.39
C LYS A 57 -13.63 13.97 15.78
N GLU A 58 -14.26 12.96 16.36
CA GLU A 58 -15.46 12.29 15.85
C GLU A 58 -16.71 12.80 16.60
N CYS A 59 -17.89 12.29 16.22
CA CYS A 59 -19.13 12.59 16.93
C CYS A 59 -19.16 12.04 18.37
N MET A 60 -20.02 12.59 19.22
CA MET A 60 -20.12 12.24 20.64
C MET A 60 -20.32 10.75 20.86
N ALA A 61 -21.25 10.11 20.15
CA ALA A 61 -21.48 8.66 20.25
C ALA A 61 -20.24 7.85 19.86
N ALA A 62 -19.51 8.26 18.82
CA ALA A 62 -18.29 7.57 18.40
C ALA A 62 -17.16 7.72 19.44
N ASN A 63 -17.04 8.91 20.06
CA ASN A 63 -16.09 9.13 21.14
C ASN A 63 -16.44 8.27 22.36
N ILE A 64 -17.72 8.19 22.73
CA ILE A 64 -18.22 7.29 23.78
C ILE A 64 -17.83 5.85 23.49
N VAL A 65 -18.10 5.33 22.28
CA VAL A 65 -17.74 3.96 21.89
C VAL A 65 -16.25 3.70 22.07
N VAL A 66 -15.39 4.62 21.62
CA VAL A 66 -13.94 4.50 21.76
C VAL A 66 -13.52 4.45 23.23
N GLN A 67 -14.07 5.32 24.08
CA GLN A 67 -13.70 5.36 25.50
C GLN A 67 -14.28 4.18 26.28
N MET A 68 -15.52 3.77 26.02
CA MET A 68 -16.11 2.53 26.56
C MET A 68 -15.27 1.31 26.18
N ASN A 69 -14.74 1.26 24.95
CA ASN A 69 -13.83 0.19 24.55
C ASN A 69 -12.49 0.22 25.32
N LYS A 70 -11.97 1.41 25.63
CA LYS A 70 -10.77 1.55 26.47
C LYS A 70 -11.04 1.11 27.91
N LEU A 71 -12.17 1.54 28.50
CA LEU A 71 -12.61 1.11 29.82
C LEU A 71 -12.63 -0.41 29.91
N ARG A 72 -13.17 -1.07 28.88
CA ARG A 72 -13.31 -2.51 28.82
C ARG A 72 -12.03 -3.30 28.52
N TYR A 73 -11.13 -2.80 27.68
CA TYR A 73 -10.05 -3.64 27.09
C TYR A 73 -8.62 -3.13 27.33
N LYS A 74 -8.42 -1.95 27.91
CA LYS A 74 -7.08 -1.36 28.05
C LYS A 74 -6.65 -1.30 29.51
N ASP A 75 -5.78 -2.22 29.91
CA ASP A 75 -5.11 -2.17 31.21
C ASP A 75 -4.30 -0.87 31.38
N GLY A 76 -4.39 -0.26 32.56
CA GLY A 76 -3.70 0.99 32.93
C GLY A 76 -4.38 2.29 32.48
N LYS A 77 -5.39 2.23 31.60
CA LYS A 77 -6.25 3.41 31.29
C LYS A 77 -7.73 3.16 31.57
N GLY A 78 -8.18 1.92 31.45
CA GLY A 78 -9.50 1.46 31.84
C GLY A 78 -9.41 0.46 32.99
N ASP A 79 -10.51 -0.25 33.22
CA ASP A 79 -10.61 -1.32 34.21
C ASP A 79 -11.24 -2.58 33.61
N PRO A 80 -10.48 -3.36 32.83
CA PRO A 80 -11.01 -4.55 32.16
C PRO A 80 -11.55 -5.60 33.13
N LYS A 81 -11.00 -5.69 34.34
CA LYS A 81 -11.43 -6.65 35.36
C LYS A 81 -12.76 -6.21 35.98
N GLY A 82 -12.85 -4.96 36.45
CA GLY A 82 -14.10 -4.41 36.98
C GLY A 82 -15.23 -4.43 35.95
N PHE A 83 -14.94 -4.05 34.70
CA PHE A 83 -15.92 -4.12 33.61
C PHE A 83 -16.40 -5.55 33.36
N LYS A 84 -15.51 -6.55 33.44
CA LYS A 84 -15.87 -7.96 33.27
C LYS A 84 -16.74 -8.46 34.42
N THR A 85 -16.39 -8.12 35.67
CA THR A 85 -17.18 -8.45 36.86
C THR A 85 -18.58 -7.86 36.76
N PHE A 86 -18.70 -6.57 36.41
CA PHE A 86 -19.99 -5.91 36.17
C PHE A 86 -20.87 -6.68 35.16
N LEU A 87 -20.30 -7.12 34.03
CA LEU A 87 -21.05 -7.91 33.05
C LEU A 87 -21.49 -9.26 33.60
N ASP A 88 -20.65 -9.93 34.37
CA ASP A 88 -20.97 -11.23 34.98
C ASP A 88 -22.09 -11.08 36.03
N ASP A 89 -22.04 -10.05 36.88
CA ASP A 89 -23.03 -9.76 37.93
C ASP A 89 -24.41 -9.44 37.33
N HIS A 90 -24.44 -8.76 36.19
CA HIS A 90 -25.66 -8.41 35.47
C HIS A 90 -26.10 -9.48 34.45
N LYS A 91 -25.45 -10.65 34.43
CA LYS A 91 -25.72 -11.77 33.50
C LYS A 91 -25.67 -11.37 32.02
N LEU A 92 -24.85 -10.37 31.69
CA LEU A 92 -24.65 -9.93 30.32
C LEU A 92 -23.57 -10.78 29.63
N PRO A 93 -23.72 -11.09 28.34
CA PRO A 93 -22.67 -11.80 27.61
C PRO A 93 -21.36 -11.01 27.68
N ARG A 94 -20.28 -11.66 28.12
CA ARG A 94 -18.95 -11.04 28.11
C ARG A 94 -18.61 -10.48 26.72
N GLY A 95 -19.13 -11.04 25.63
CA GLY A 95 -18.92 -10.56 24.26
C GLY A 95 -19.71 -9.30 23.85
N ILE A 96 -20.59 -8.75 24.71
CA ILE A 96 -21.63 -7.78 24.31
C ILE A 96 -21.11 -6.52 23.60
N LEU A 97 -19.98 -5.95 24.06
CA LEU A 97 -19.31 -4.82 23.40
C LEU A 97 -18.01 -5.25 22.70
N PRO A 98 -18.03 -5.76 21.46
CA PRO A 98 -16.84 -6.28 20.79
C PRO A 98 -15.68 -5.27 20.76
N ARG A 99 -14.44 -5.76 20.65
CA ARG A 99 -13.26 -4.90 20.63
C ARG A 99 -13.26 -4.01 19.38
N TYR A 100 -13.26 -2.71 19.59
CA TYR A 100 -13.24 -1.71 18.53
C TYR A 100 -11.78 -1.40 18.17
N ARG A 101 -11.34 -1.84 16.98
CA ARG A 101 -9.97 -1.63 16.46
C ARG A 101 -10.03 -1.00 15.07
N GLY A 102 -9.95 0.32 14.99
CA GLY A 102 -10.15 1.07 13.74
C GLY A 102 -11.62 1.09 13.30
N ASN A 103 -11.89 1.64 12.12
CA ASN A 103 -13.24 1.75 11.53
C ASN A 103 -13.75 0.42 10.96
N ARG A 104 -13.68 -0.65 11.75
CA ARG A 104 -14.10 -1.98 11.31
C ARG A 104 -15.62 -2.04 11.10
N LEU A 105 -16.03 -1.92 9.84
CA LEU A 105 -17.32 -2.34 9.31
C LEU A 105 -18.51 -1.93 10.21
N HIS A 106 -19.32 -2.91 10.62
CA HIS A 106 -20.53 -2.75 11.42
C HIS A 106 -20.28 -2.54 12.94
N ILE A 107 -19.05 -2.70 13.44
CA ILE A 107 -18.79 -2.80 14.89
C ILE A 107 -19.19 -1.54 15.66
N LEU A 108 -18.94 -0.35 15.11
CA LEU A 108 -19.36 0.92 15.72
C LEU A 108 -20.87 0.93 15.96
N PHE A 109 -21.65 0.65 14.92
CA PHE A 109 -23.10 0.66 14.95
C PHE A 109 -23.66 -0.41 15.90
N HIS A 110 -23.04 -1.58 15.93
CA HIS A 110 -23.39 -2.65 16.87
C HIS A 110 -23.21 -2.21 18.34
N ILE A 111 -22.06 -1.62 18.66
CA ILE A 111 -21.77 -1.15 20.02
C ILE A 111 -22.75 -0.05 20.42
N CYS A 112 -23.05 0.91 19.54
CA CYS A 112 -24.06 1.95 19.81
C CYS A 112 -25.43 1.34 20.13
N GLY A 113 -25.87 0.35 19.35
CA GLY A 113 -27.12 -0.37 19.62
C GLY A 113 -27.14 -1.03 21.00
N LYS A 114 -26.07 -1.72 21.38
CA LYS A 114 -25.97 -2.38 22.70
C LYS A 114 -25.83 -1.41 23.87
N LEU A 115 -25.13 -0.29 23.67
CA LEU A 115 -25.05 0.78 24.67
C LEU A 115 -26.40 1.46 24.88
N PHE A 116 -27.20 1.61 23.82
CA PHE A 116 -28.55 2.16 23.91
C PHE A 116 -29.53 1.20 24.60
N GLU A 117 -29.54 -0.08 24.20
CA GLU A 117 -30.37 -1.14 24.82
C GLU A 117 -30.15 -1.24 26.33
N HIS A 118 -28.89 -1.16 26.77
CA HIS A 118 -28.53 -1.25 28.19
C HIS A 118 -28.12 0.09 28.79
N HIS A 119 -28.64 1.22 28.27
CA HIS A 119 -28.21 2.57 28.66
C HIS A 119 -28.26 2.78 30.17
N LYS A 120 -29.37 2.39 30.82
CA LYS A 120 -29.52 2.51 32.28
C LYS A 120 -28.47 1.71 33.05
N LEU A 121 -28.19 0.47 32.64
CA LEU A 121 -27.20 -0.39 33.31
C LEU A 121 -25.77 0.13 33.14
N PHE A 122 -25.41 0.57 31.93
CA PHE A 122 -24.09 1.16 31.70
C PHE A 122 -23.94 2.52 32.37
N LEU A 123 -25.02 3.29 32.50
CA LEU A 123 -25.00 4.53 33.27
C LEU A 123 -24.80 4.26 34.76
N ASP A 124 -25.48 3.26 35.31
CA ASP A 124 -25.30 2.80 36.70
C ASP A 124 -23.86 2.38 36.98
N PHE A 125 -23.25 1.60 36.08
CA PHE A 125 -21.82 1.27 36.11
C PHE A 125 -20.93 2.51 36.15
N LEU A 126 -21.24 3.55 35.39
CA LEU A 126 -20.45 4.78 35.35
C LEU A 126 -20.65 5.69 36.58
N ILE A 127 -21.69 5.46 37.38
CA ILE A 127 -22.02 6.26 38.57
C ILE A 127 -21.56 5.56 39.84
N ASN A 128 -21.91 4.28 39.99
CA ASN A 128 -21.91 3.59 41.28
C ASN A 128 -20.74 2.60 41.46
N GLU A 129 -20.14 2.12 40.37
CA GLU A 129 -19.05 1.14 40.47
C GLU A 129 -17.70 1.80 40.78
N PRO A 130 -16.92 1.26 41.74
CA PRO A 130 -15.60 1.77 42.07
C PRO A 130 -14.60 1.41 40.96
N VAL A 131 -14.58 2.19 39.89
CA VAL A 131 -13.65 1.99 38.78
C VAL A 131 -12.34 2.75 39.05
N SER A 132 -11.21 2.08 38.87
CA SER A 132 -9.86 2.62 39.10
C SER A 132 -9.43 3.84 38.25
N CYS A 133 -10.30 4.34 37.35
CA CYS A 133 -9.98 5.40 36.37
C CYS A 133 -10.98 6.57 36.38
N GLY A 134 -11.14 7.21 37.54
CA GLY A 134 -12.16 8.24 37.80
C GLY A 134 -12.26 9.39 36.77
N GLY A 135 -11.14 9.91 36.25
CA GLY A 135 -11.19 10.99 35.25
C GLY A 135 -11.78 10.57 33.90
N LEU A 136 -11.48 9.36 33.44
CA LEU A 136 -12.06 8.81 32.21
C LEU A 136 -13.55 8.49 32.41
N VAL A 137 -13.89 7.87 33.53
CA VAL A 137 -15.28 7.52 33.88
C VAL A 137 -16.15 8.76 34.01
N ALA A 138 -15.67 9.81 34.67
CA ALA A 138 -16.40 11.07 34.81
C ALA A 138 -16.70 11.72 33.45
N SER A 139 -15.71 11.75 32.55
CA SER A 139 -15.86 12.33 31.21
C SER A 139 -16.81 11.49 30.33
N VAL A 140 -16.70 10.15 30.41
CA VAL A 140 -17.62 9.24 29.70
C VAL A 140 -19.03 9.41 30.23
N ARG A 141 -19.21 9.46 31.56
CA ARG A 141 -20.52 9.67 32.19
C ARG A 141 -21.19 10.93 31.71
N LYS A 142 -20.47 12.06 31.67
CA LYS A 142 -21.06 13.33 31.25
C LYS A 142 -21.59 13.26 29.82
N ASP A 143 -20.78 12.78 28.89
CA ASP A 143 -21.19 12.64 27.49
C ASP A 143 -22.26 11.55 27.32
N PHE A 144 -22.25 10.48 28.13
CA PHE A 144 -23.25 9.41 28.08
C PHE A 144 -24.64 9.83 28.60
N CYS A 145 -24.69 10.88 29.42
CA CYS A 145 -25.93 11.54 29.86
C CYS A 145 -26.41 12.63 28.89
N ASP A 146 -25.59 13.04 27.93
CA ASP A 146 -25.96 14.11 27.01
C ASP A 146 -27.04 13.65 26.02
N LYS A 147 -28.08 14.46 25.85
CA LYS A 147 -29.22 14.15 24.98
C LYS A 147 -28.79 13.93 23.53
N THR A 148 -27.88 14.76 23.03
CA THR A 148 -27.34 14.66 21.68
C THR A 148 -26.61 13.33 21.50
N ALA A 149 -25.77 12.94 22.46
CA ALA A 149 -25.07 11.66 22.40
C ALA A 149 -26.01 10.43 22.42
N VAL A 150 -27.06 10.48 23.24
CA VAL A 150 -28.06 9.39 23.29
C VAL A 150 -28.80 9.26 21.96
N ILE A 151 -29.18 10.38 21.34
CA ILE A 151 -29.81 10.39 20.01
C ILE A 151 -28.85 9.85 18.95
N GLU A 152 -27.59 10.27 18.96
CA GLU A 152 -26.58 9.73 18.03
C GLU A 152 -26.39 8.21 18.19
N MET A 153 -26.37 7.71 19.42
CA MET A 153 -26.30 6.26 19.69
C MET A 153 -27.53 5.53 19.14
N GLN A 154 -28.73 6.11 19.28
CA GLN A 154 -29.96 5.57 18.71
C GLN A 154 -29.88 5.51 17.18
N VAL A 155 -29.49 6.61 16.54
CA VAL A 155 -29.35 6.71 15.07
C VAL A 155 -28.34 5.69 14.54
N LEU A 156 -27.15 5.62 15.14
CA LEU A 156 -26.13 4.65 14.75
C LEU A 156 -26.59 3.21 15.03
N GLY A 157 -27.28 2.95 16.14
CA GLY A 157 -27.85 1.64 16.45
C GLY A 157 -28.86 1.17 15.40
N LEU A 158 -29.76 2.07 14.97
CA LEU A 158 -30.76 1.81 13.93
C LEU A 158 -30.09 1.52 12.58
N ILE A 159 -29.12 2.33 12.17
CA ILE A 159 -28.32 2.07 10.96
C ILE A 159 -27.57 0.73 11.09
N GLY A 160 -27.16 0.37 12.30
CA GLY A 160 -26.62 -0.94 12.63
C GLY A 160 -27.55 -2.07 12.24
N LYS A 161 -28.77 -2.05 12.76
CA LYS A 161 -29.74 -3.14 12.60
C LYS A 161 -30.39 -3.16 11.22
N LEU A 162 -30.59 -2.01 10.60
CA LEU A 162 -31.34 -1.88 9.34
C LEU A 162 -30.44 -1.89 8.10
N LEU A 163 -29.18 -1.48 8.22
CA LEU A 163 -28.28 -1.34 7.08
C LEU A 163 -27.03 -2.21 7.24
N THR A 164 -26.15 -1.85 8.17
CA THR A 164 -24.77 -2.36 8.15
C THR A 164 -24.66 -3.80 8.62
N GLY A 165 -25.52 -4.25 9.54
CA GLY A 165 -25.64 -5.66 9.94
C GLY A 165 -26.19 -6.55 8.83
N PRO A 166 -27.36 -6.20 8.23
CA PRO A 166 -27.88 -6.87 7.04
C PRO A 166 -26.90 -6.90 5.87
N TRP A 167 -26.17 -5.80 5.63
CA TRP A 167 -25.11 -5.73 4.61
C TRP A 167 -24.03 -6.78 4.85
N MET A 168 -23.56 -6.92 6.09
CA MET A 168 -22.59 -7.96 6.45
C MET A 168 -23.14 -9.36 6.15
N LYS A 169 -24.41 -9.65 6.49
CA LYS A 169 -25.05 -10.94 6.20
C LYS A 169 -25.18 -11.18 4.70
N ALA A 170 -25.64 -10.19 3.94
CA ALA A 170 -25.79 -10.25 2.48
C ALA A 170 -24.46 -10.42 1.75
N SER A 171 -23.36 -9.91 2.32
CA SER A 171 -22.03 -10.13 1.75
C SER A 171 -21.48 -11.54 1.97
N GLN A 172 -21.99 -12.26 2.98
CA GLN A 172 -21.57 -13.61 3.35
C GLN A 172 -22.37 -14.69 2.61
N SER A 173 -23.55 -14.36 2.08
CA SER A 173 -24.31 -15.26 1.21
C SER A 173 -23.63 -15.44 -0.14
N ILE A 174 -23.91 -16.57 -0.81
CA ILE A 174 -23.40 -16.90 -2.14
C ILE A 174 -24.18 -16.08 -3.17
N ILE A 175 -23.95 -14.77 -3.20
CA ILE A 175 -24.49 -13.86 -4.21
C ILE A 175 -23.37 -13.59 -5.22
N SER A 176 -23.68 -13.67 -6.50
CA SER A 176 -22.71 -13.30 -7.54
C SER A 176 -22.33 -11.82 -7.38
N HIS A 177 -21.10 -11.46 -7.76
CA HIS A 177 -20.64 -10.07 -7.64
C HIS A 177 -21.56 -9.10 -8.39
N ILE A 178 -22.08 -9.51 -9.54
CA ILE A 178 -22.96 -8.70 -10.39
C ILE A 178 -24.33 -8.51 -9.76
N ASP A 179 -24.93 -9.56 -9.18
CA ASP A 179 -26.22 -9.43 -8.49
C ASP A 179 -26.11 -8.57 -7.24
N GLY A 180 -24.93 -8.56 -6.59
CA GLY A 180 -24.61 -7.63 -5.52
C GLY A 180 -24.77 -6.16 -5.91
N ILE A 181 -24.44 -5.78 -7.15
CA ILE A 181 -24.60 -4.41 -7.65
C ILE A 181 -26.08 -4.00 -7.71
N VAL A 182 -26.96 -4.90 -8.16
CA VAL A 182 -28.41 -4.65 -8.23
C VAL A 182 -28.98 -4.45 -6.82
N ILE A 183 -28.55 -5.26 -5.87
CA ILE A 183 -28.93 -5.11 -4.45
C ILE A 183 -28.51 -3.74 -3.92
N VAL A 184 -27.29 -3.29 -4.22
CA VAL A 184 -26.82 -1.96 -3.79
C VAL A 184 -27.66 -0.83 -4.41
N LYS A 185 -28.07 -0.94 -5.68
CA LYS A 185 -28.98 0.05 -6.30
C LYS A 185 -30.31 0.14 -5.54
N ASN A 186 -30.90 -1.01 -5.18
CA ASN A 186 -32.15 -1.06 -4.41
C ASN A 186 -31.98 -0.45 -3.01
N VAL A 187 -30.86 -0.74 -2.34
CA VAL A 187 -30.51 -0.14 -1.05
C VAL A 187 -30.41 1.38 -1.17
N ILE A 188 -29.75 1.92 -2.19
CA ILE A 188 -29.65 3.37 -2.42
C ILE A 188 -31.04 4.00 -2.54
N SER A 189 -31.93 3.40 -3.33
CA SER A 189 -33.30 3.90 -3.49
C SER A 189 -34.06 3.91 -2.16
N ALA A 190 -34.00 2.82 -1.39
CA ALA A 190 -34.66 2.72 -0.09
C ALA A 190 -34.09 3.70 0.96
N LEU A 191 -32.78 3.95 0.92
CA LEU A 191 -32.12 4.96 1.77
C LEU A 191 -32.60 6.37 1.42
N ARG A 192 -32.72 6.71 0.13
CA ARG A 192 -33.22 8.02 -0.33
C ARG A 192 -34.67 8.26 0.09
N GLU A 193 -35.53 7.28 -0.14
CA GLU A 193 -36.93 7.36 0.26
C GLU A 193 -37.07 7.58 1.77
N THR A 194 -36.30 6.82 2.56
CA THR A 194 -36.29 6.97 4.03
C THR A 194 -35.66 8.29 4.47
N ALA A 195 -34.70 8.85 3.73
CA ALA A 195 -34.10 10.14 4.07
C ALA A 195 -35.07 11.31 3.89
N VAL A 196 -36.07 11.20 3.00
CA VAL A 196 -37.17 12.17 2.81
C VAL A 196 -38.15 12.13 3.98
N ASN A 197 -38.45 10.93 4.50
CA ASN A 197 -39.28 10.74 5.69
C ASN A 197 -38.54 9.90 6.75
N PRO A 198 -37.63 10.50 7.52
CA PRO A 198 -36.76 9.77 8.44
C PRO A 198 -37.52 9.08 9.58
N MET A 199 -38.73 9.54 9.91
CA MET A 199 -39.54 8.99 10.99
C MET A 199 -39.94 7.54 10.71
N HIS A 200 -40.10 7.19 9.43
CA HIS A 200 -40.43 5.83 9.01
C HIS A 200 -39.41 4.79 9.49
N VAL A 201 -38.16 5.18 9.76
CA VAL A 201 -37.10 4.29 10.24
C VAL A 201 -37.50 3.51 11.50
N LEU A 202 -38.30 4.13 12.38
CA LEU A 202 -38.77 3.53 13.63
C LEU A 202 -39.83 2.45 13.40
N ASN A 203 -40.61 2.57 12.32
CA ASN A 203 -41.76 1.70 12.05
C ASN A 203 -41.49 0.64 10.98
N ARG A 204 -40.30 0.64 10.36
CA ARG A 204 -39.95 -0.35 9.32
C ARG A 204 -40.04 -1.77 9.89
N THR A 205 -40.72 -2.67 9.19
CA THR A 205 -40.73 -4.11 9.49
C THR A 205 -39.61 -4.88 8.80
N THR A 206 -38.98 -4.26 7.80
CA THR A 206 -37.87 -4.81 7.02
C THR A 206 -36.62 -3.93 7.07
N ASP A 207 -35.47 -4.57 6.93
CA ASP A 207 -34.20 -3.89 6.71
C ASP A 207 -34.10 -3.26 5.29
N PHE A 208 -33.02 -2.55 4.99
CA PHE A 208 -32.83 -1.91 3.67
C PHE A 208 -32.54 -2.91 2.53
N PHE A 209 -32.34 -4.19 2.86
CA PHE A 209 -32.14 -5.30 1.91
C PHE A 209 -33.45 -6.09 1.68
N GLY A 210 -34.55 -5.73 2.35
CA GLY A 210 -35.84 -6.43 2.26
C GLY A 210 -35.97 -7.61 3.22
N GLY A 211 -34.98 -7.85 4.09
CA GLY A 211 -35.05 -8.89 5.12
C GLY A 211 -36.00 -8.49 6.24
N VAL A 212 -36.83 -9.44 6.71
CA VAL A 212 -37.73 -9.22 7.84
C VAL A 212 -36.92 -9.06 9.13
N LEU A 213 -37.23 -8.02 9.90
CA LEU A 213 -36.58 -7.78 11.18
C LEU A 213 -37.09 -8.79 12.22
N PHE A 214 -36.16 -9.33 13.00
CA PHE A 214 -36.50 -10.33 14.01
C PHE A 214 -37.28 -9.68 15.17
N GLU A 215 -38.53 -10.09 15.35
CA GLU A 215 -39.46 -9.48 16.32
C GLU A 215 -38.98 -9.58 17.78
N ASN A 216 -38.16 -10.60 18.10
CA ASN A 216 -37.62 -10.83 19.43
C ASN A 216 -36.23 -10.19 19.66
N ASP A 217 -35.77 -9.30 18.78
CA ASP A 217 -34.50 -8.59 18.96
C ASP A 217 -34.68 -7.42 19.95
N GLU A 218 -34.27 -7.61 21.22
CA GLU A 218 -34.40 -6.59 22.26
C GLU A 218 -33.69 -5.27 21.92
N THR A 219 -32.63 -5.31 21.11
CA THR A 219 -31.97 -4.10 20.63
C THR A 219 -32.88 -3.31 19.69
N ILE A 220 -33.55 -3.96 18.72
CA ILE A 220 -34.43 -3.22 17.79
C ILE A 220 -35.64 -2.67 18.52
N LYS A 221 -36.21 -3.43 19.47
CA LYS A 221 -37.31 -2.95 20.33
C LYS A 221 -36.91 -1.68 21.08
N SER A 222 -35.74 -1.69 21.71
CA SER A 222 -35.21 -0.54 22.44
C SER A 222 -34.98 0.65 21.52
N LEU A 223 -34.34 0.45 20.37
CA LEU A 223 -34.01 1.51 19.42
C LEU A 223 -35.23 2.18 18.76
N ARG A 224 -36.39 1.50 18.75
CA ARG A 224 -37.66 2.04 18.25
C ARG A 224 -38.40 2.92 19.25
N ALA A 225 -37.87 3.08 20.48
CA ALA A 225 -38.42 4.00 21.46
C ALA A 225 -38.47 5.44 20.92
N GLU A 226 -39.39 6.23 21.46
CA GLU A 226 -39.52 7.65 21.12
C GLU A 226 -38.19 8.39 21.38
N PRO A 227 -37.64 9.12 20.40
CA PRO A 227 -36.41 9.87 20.58
C PRO A 227 -36.55 10.97 21.63
N LEU A 228 -35.46 11.26 22.36
CA LEU A 228 -35.44 12.35 23.36
C LEU A 228 -35.68 13.74 22.75
N ASP A 229 -35.32 13.91 21.48
CA ASP A 229 -35.62 15.09 20.67
C ASP A 229 -35.85 14.62 19.23
N THR A 230 -37.12 14.62 18.84
CA THR A 230 -37.57 14.17 17.52
C THR A 230 -36.97 15.00 16.39
N THR A 231 -36.85 16.32 16.53
CA THR A 231 -36.30 17.19 15.47
C THR A 231 -34.82 16.91 15.26
N ALA A 232 -34.05 16.81 16.34
CA ALA A 232 -32.63 16.46 16.26
C ALA A 232 -32.44 15.05 15.67
N PHE A 233 -33.24 14.08 16.13
CA PHE A 233 -33.22 12.71 15.62
C PHE A 233 -33.47 12.63 14.11
N LEU A 234 -34.56 13.23 13.62
CA LEU A 234 -34.92 13.18 12.19
C LEU A 234 -33.81 13.78 11.31
N ARG A 235 -33.24 14.91 11.73
CA ARG A 235 -32.12 15.56 11.05
C ARG A 235 -30.88 14.64 10.99
N MET A 236 -30.53 14.02 12.11
CA MET A 236 -29.37 13.13 12.21
C MET A 236 -29.53 11.83 11.41
N VAL A 237 -30.73 11.24 11.41
CA VAL A 237 -31.06 10.08 10.57
C VAL A 237 -30.90 10.46 9.10
N SER A 238 -31.56 11.53 8.65
CA SER A 238 -31.50 11.98 7.26
C SER A 238 -30.05 12.24 6.82
N ALA A 239 -29.28 12.96 7.64
CA ALA A 239 -27.88 13.25 7.37
C ALA A 239 -27.02 11.97 7.22
N CYS A 240 -27.20 10.98 8.10
CA CYS A 240 -26.48 9.70 8.00
C CYS A 240 -26.88 8.89 6.76
N LEU A 241 -28.18 8.84 6.43
CA LEU A 241 -28.66 8.10 5.26
C LEU A 241 -28.14 8.74 3.96
N LEU A 242 -28.19 10.06 3.84
CA LEU A 242 -27.68 10.79 2.67
C LEU A 242 -26.14 10.69 2.57
N ALA A 243 -25.43 10.76 3.69
CA ALA A 243 -23.99 10.54 3.72
C ALA A 243 -23.62 9.13 3.25
N THR A 244 -24.40 8.12 3.65
CA THR A 244 -24.24 6.75 3.17
C THR A 244 -24.51 6.66 1.67
N VAL A 245 -25.61 7.23 1.17
CA VAL A 245 -25.94 7.27 -0.27
C VAL A 245 -24.78 7.87 -1.07
N SER A 246 -24.23 9.00 -0.63
CA SER A 246 -23.07 9.63 -1.29
C SER A 246 -21.85 8.71 -1.37
N VAL A 247 -21.58 7.92 -0.32
CA VAL A 247 -20.50 6.92 -0.34
C VAL A 247 -20.79 5.81 -1.35
N LEU A 248 -22.01 5.28 -1.35
CA LEU A 248 -22.39 4.19 -2.26
C LEU A 248 -22.33 4.63 -3.71
N GLU A 249 -22.89 5.80 -4.03
CA GLU A 249 -22.86 6.33 -5.39
C GLU A 249 -21.43 6.57 -5.87
N ARG A 250 -20.57 7.17 -5.03
CA ARG A 250 -19.17 7.38 -5.39
C ARG A 250 -18.41 6.07 -5.61
N GLN A 251 -18.58 5.09 -4.72
CA GLN A 251 -17.83 3.83 -4.80
C GLN A 251 -18.36 2.87 -5.87
N TYR A 252 -19.65 2.96 -6.20
CA TYR A 252 -20.29 2.12 -7.21
C TYR A 252 -20.54 2.82 -8.54
N GLN A 253 -20.17 4.09 -8.70
CA GLN A 253 -20.41 4.86 -9.92
C GLN A 253 -20.08 4.06 -11.19
N ARG A 254 -18.88 3.50 -11.24
CA ARG A 254 -18.41 2.70 -12.37
C ARG A 254 -19.20 1.40 -12.57
N TYR A 255 -19.68 0.77 -11.49
CA TYR A 255 -20.56 -0.39 -11.60
C TYR A 255 -21.94 -0.05 -12.12
N PHE A 256 -22.42 1.17 -11.85
CA PHE A 256 -23.72 1.61 -12.31
C PHE A 256 -23.74 1.98 -13.80
N GLU A 257 -22.58 2.37 -14.32
CA GLU A 257 -22.32 2.66 -15.73
C GLU A 257 -21.96 1.41 -16.56
N LEU A 258 -21.65 0.27 -15.92
CA LEU A 258 -21.35 -0.98 -16.61
C LEU A 258 -22.60 -1.58 -17.27
N ASP A 259 -22.45 -1.98 -18.54
CA ASP A 259 -23.44 -2.80 -19.22
C ASP A 259 -23.29 -4.26 -18.77
N ILE A 260 -24.33 -4.80 -18.12
CA ILE A 260 -24.31 -6.14 -17.54
C ILE A 260 -24.69 -7.14 -18.63
N THR A 261 -23.68 -7.64 -19.34
CA THR A 261 -23.84 -8.69 -20.34
C THR A 261 -23.80 -10.09 -19.71
N GLU A 262 -24.38 -11.07 -20.40
CA GLU A 262 -24.31 -12.49 -19.98
C GLU A 262 -22.87 -13.02 -19.98
N GLN A 263 -22.02 -12.50 -20.88
CA GLN A 263 -20.60 -12.81 -20.88
C GLN A 263 -19.91 -12.33 -19.60
N LEU A 264 -20.17 -11.09 -19.16
CA LEU A 264 -19.62 -10.56 -17.91
C LEU A 264 -20.08 -11.39 -16.70
N ARG A 265 -21.33 -11.85 -16.68
CA ARG A 265 -21.84 -12.75 -15.63
C ARG A 265 -21.04 -14.07 -15.56
N LYS A 266 -20.76 -14.68 -16.72
CA LYS A 266 -19.96 -15.91 -16.81
C LYS A 266 -18.52 -15.68 -16.35
N GLU A 267 -17.89 -14.59 -16.78
CA GLU A 267 -16.50 -14.26 -16.41
C GLU A 267 -16.34 -13.96 -14.91
N THR A 268 -17.37 -13.40 -14.28
CA THR A 268 -17.33 -12.94 -12.88
C THR A 268 -17.93 -13.92 -11.87
N VAL A 269 -18.42 -15.09 -12.31
CA VAL A 269 -19.06 -16.09 -11.44
C VAL A 269 -18.15 -16.57 -10.30
N SER A 270 -16.85 -16.60 -10.54
CA SER A 270 -15.85 -17.02 -9.56
C SER A 270 -15.38 -15.89 -8.63
N ALA A 271 -15.73 -14.64 -8.96
CA ALA A 271 -15.34 -13.49 -8.17
C ALA A 271 -16.17 -13.40 -6.89
N ARG A 272 -15.48 -13.29 -5.76
CA ARG A 272 -16.12 -13.12 -4.46
C ARG A 272 -16.54 -11.67 -4.26
N SER A 273 -17.67 -11.49 -3.58
CA SER A 273 -18.20 -10.18 -3.18
C SER A 273 -17.43 -9.54 -2.02
N HIS A 274 -16.55 -10.30 -1.35
CA HIS A 274 -15.76 -9.85 -0.20
C HIS A 274 -14.27 -10.17 -0.38
N ASN A 275 -13.41 -9.47 0.35
CA ASN A 275 -11.95 -9.64 0.30
C ASN A 275 -11.40 -10.78 1.20
N ILE A 276 -12.24 -11.51 1.93
CA ILE A 276 -11.82 -12.57 2.86
C ILE A 276 -10.90 -13.59 2.20
N ASP A 277 -11.19 -14.00 0.96
CA ASP A 277 -10.35 -14.97 0.25
C ASP A 277 -8.94 -14.42 -0.02
N ALA A 278 -8.83 -13.16 -0.43
CA ALA A 278 -7.54 -12.50 -0.63
C ALA A 278 -6.77 -12.35 0.69
N GLU A 279 -7.46 -11.99 1.78
CA GLU A 279 -6.86 -11.95 3.12
C GLU A 279 -6.40 -13.33 3.60
N GLU A 280 -7.20 -14.38 3.34
CA GLU A 280 -6.84 -15.75 3.68
C GLU A 280 -5.60 -16.21 2.88
N VAL A 281 -5.54 -15.91 1.58
CA VAL A 281 -4.36 -16.22 0.74
C VAL A 281 -3.11 -15.53 1.30
N MET A 282 -3.21 -14.26 1.69
CA MET A 282 -2.08 -13.54 2.31
C MET A 282 -1.71 -14.10 3.69
N GLY A 283 -2.70 -14.51 4.49
CA GLY A 283 -2.49 -15.17 5.77
C GLY A 283 -1.81 -16.54 5.60
N MET A 284 -2.26 -17.34 4.64
CA MET A 284 -1.65 -18.62 4.27
C MET A 284 -0.20 -18.44 3.82
N PHE A 285 0.09 -17.40 3.03
CA PHE A 285 1.44 -17.11 2.58
C PHE A 285 2.34 -16.72 3.75
N SER A 286 1.88 -15.80 4.61
CA SER A 286 2.63 -15.33 5.78
C SER A 286 2.92 -16.48 6.75
N ALA A 287 1.91 -17.27 7.10
CA ALA A 287 2.08 -18.45 7.96
C ALA A 287 3.00 -19.50 7.33
N GLY A 288 2.90 -19.71 6.01
CA GLY A 288 3.78 -20.60 5.26
C GLY A 288 5.24 -20.15 5.30
N LYS A 289 5.50 -18.85 5.14
CA LYS A 289 6.84 -18.27 5.20
C LYS A 289 7.43 -18.32 6.60
N GLU A 290 6.64 -18.07 7.63
CA GLU A 290 7.13 -18.14 9.02
C GLU A 290 7.49 -19.58 9.41
N ARG A 291 6.65 -20.55 9.04
CA ARG A 291 6.92 -21.97 9.29
C ARG A 291 8.12 -22.50 8.48
N ALA A 292 8.33 -22.01 7.27
CA ALA A 292 9.39 -22.46 6.37
C ALA A 292 10.13 -21.26 5.79
N LYS A 293 11.00 -20.64 6.60
CA LYS A 293 11.71 -19.40 6.25
C LYS A 293 12.56 -19.54 4.99
N ASN A 294 13.12 -20.72 4.75
CA ASN A 294 13.95 -21.02 3.59
C ASN A 294 13.16 -21.56 2.37
N ALA A 295 11.83 -21.70 2.48
CA ALA A 295 11.01 -22.11 1.34
C ALA A 295 11.02 -21.03 0.26
N THR A 296 11.09 -21.49 -0.99
CA THR A 296 10.94 -20.62 -2.16
C THR A 296 9.50 -20.14 -2.28
N THR A 297 9.32 -18.95 -2.86
CA THR A 297 7.99 -18.39 -3.13
C THR A 297 7.16 -19.35 -3.98
N ASP A 298 7.75 -19.96 -5.01
CA ASP A 298 7.08 -20.93 -5.88
C ASP A 298 6.55 -22.13 -5.11
N PHE A 299 7.32 -22.67 -4.15
CA PHE A 299 6.87 -23.78 -3.32
C PHE A 299 5.68 -23.39 -2.45
N LEU A 300 5.75 -22.24 -1.78
CA LEU A 300 4.65 -21.74 -0.95
C LEU A 300 3.39 -21.51 -1.80
N VAL A 301 3.51 -20.86 -2.95
CA VAL A 301 2.40 -20.62 -3.89
C VAL A 301 1.80 -21.93 -4.40
N ALA A 302 2.62 -22.90 -4.81
CA ALA A 302 2.14 -24.20 -5.26
C ALA A 302 1.37 -24.94 -4.17
N ARG A 303 1.88 -24.95 -2.93
CA ARG A 303 1.20 -25.55 -1.78
C ARG A 303 -0.13 -24.88 -1.49
N MET A 304 -0.19 -23.54 -1.49
CA MET A 304 -1.43 -22.79 -1.25
C MET A 304 -2.48 -23.10 -2.32
N ARG A 305 -2.08 -23.07 -3.60
CA ARG A 305 -2.96 -23.44 -4.73
C ARG A 305 -3.45 -24.88 -4.62
N GLY A 306 -2.55 -25.81 -4.27
CA GLY A 306 -2.88 -27.21 -4.04
C GLY A 306 -3.98 -27.39 -2.99
N LYS A 307 -3.87 -26.65 -1.87
CA LYS A 307 -4.86 -26.67 -0.78
C LYS A 307 -6.19 -26.02 -1.20
N LYS A 308 -6.16 -24.83 -1.79
CA LYS A 308 -7.36 -24.07 -2.20
C LYS A 308 -8.15 -24.79 -3.30
N ASN A 309 -7.45 -25.37 -4.28
CA ASN A 309 -8.08 -26.08 -5.39
C ASN A 309 -8.38 -27.56 -5.07
N LYS A 310 -8.15 -28.00 -3.82
CA LYS A 310 -8.35 -29.39 -3.38
C LYS A 310 -7.66 -30.42 -4.30
N VAL A 311 -6.46 -30.09 -4.77
CA VAL A 311 -5.75 -30.89 -5.79
C VAL A 311 -5.51 -32.32 -5.34
N VAL A 312 -5.19 -32.54 -4.05
CA VAL A 312 -4.99 -33.89 -3.50
C VAL A 312 -6.28 -34.71 -3.58
N HIS A 313 -7.41 -34.13 -3.16
CA HIS A 313 -8.71 -34.80 -3.26
C HIS A 313 -9.11 -35.09 -4.72
N TRP A 314 -8.81 -34.18 -5.64
CA TRP A 314 -9.01 -34.42 -7.07
C TRP A 314 -8.14 -35.56 -7.59
N LEU A 315 -6.87 -35.64 -7.18
CA LEU A 315 -5.97 -36.74 -7.52
C LEU A 315 -6.41 -38.08 -6.90
N ASP A 316 -6.96 -38.07 -5.70
CA ASP A 316 -7.43 -39.28 -5.01
C ASP A 316 -8.71 -39.84 -5.64
N GLY A 317 -9.50 -39.01 -6.32
CA GLY A 317 -10.65 -39.44 -7.12
C GLY A 317 -10.29 -39.98 -8.51
N MET A 318 -9.01 -40.00 -8.89
CA MET A 318 -8.57 -40.50 -10.20
C MET A 318 -8.17 -41.98 -10.14
N TYR A 319 -8.34 -42.66 -11.27
CA TYR A 319 -7.72 -43.97 -11.49
C TYR A 319 -6.19 -43.89 -11.34
N PRO A 320 -5.53 -44.92 -10.77
CA PRO A 320 -4.09 -44.89 -10.47
C PRO A 320 -3.20 -44.49 -11.65
N GLU A 321 -3.48 -45.03 -12.83
CA GLU A 321 -2.72 -44.74 -14.06
C GLU A 321 -2.80 -43.26 -14.47
N ASN A 322 -3.99 -42.65 -14.32
CA ASN A 322 -4.21 -41.24 -14.66
C ASN A 322 -3.57 -40.32 -13.62
N LYS A 323 -3.61 -40.71 -12.34
CA LYS A 323 -2.93 -40.01 -11.26
C LYS A 323 -1.40 -39.98 -11.50
N GLU A 324 -0.81 -41.12 -11.85
CA GLU A 324 0.62 -41.22 -12.11
C GLU A 324 1.06 -40.40 -13.34
N LYS A 325 0.27 -40.44 -14.43
CA LYS A 325 0.50 -39.60 -15.62
C LYS A 325 0.47 -38.11 -15.26
N ALA A 326 -0.53 -37.66 -14.51
CA ALA A 326 -0.67 -36.26 -14.11
C ALA A 326 0.50 -35.78 -13.23
N VAL A 327 0.93 -36.60 -12.26
CA VAL A 327 2.07 -36.29 -11.37
C VAL A 327 3.37 -36.23 -12.16
N THR A 328 3.63 -37.21 -13.03
CA THR A 328 4.85 -37.26 -13.85
C THR A 328 4.95 -36.07 -14.79
N TRP A 329 3.84 -35.72 -15.44
CA TRP A 329 3.77 -34.51 -16.27
C TRP A 329 4.07 -33.24 -15.48
N ALA A 330 3.48 -33.08 -14.28
CA ALA A 330 3.69 -31.91 -13.43
C ALA A 330 5.17 -31.76 -13.00
N ILE A 331 5.84 -32.87 -12.66
CA ILE A 331 7.27 -32.89 -12.31
C ILE A 331 8.12 -32.41 -13.49
N GLY A 332 7.87 -32.94 -14.70
CA GLY A 332 8.57 -32.54 -15.92
C GLY A 332 8.39 -31.05 -16.22
N HIS A 333 7.15 -30.56 -16.16
CA HIS A 333 6.83 -29.17 -16.41
C HIS A 333 7.49 -28.22 -15.39
N ALA A 334 7.50 -28.60 -14.10
CA ALA A 334 8.16 -27.83 -13.05
C ALA A 334 9.69 -27.76 -13.24
N ARG A 335 10.32 -28.80 -13.78
CA ARG A 335 11.76 -28.80 -14.11
C ARG A 335 12.07 -27.79 -15.22
N ASN A 336 11.28 -27.81 -16.29
CA ASN A 336 11.43 -26.90 -17.42
C ASN A 336 11.23 -25.44 -16.99
N LYS A 337 10.20 -25.16 -16.19
CA LYS A 337 9.93 -23.82 -15.67
C LYS A 337 11.08 -23.28 -14.80
N ARG A 338 11.69 -24.13 -13.95
CA ARG A 338 12.88 -23.76 -13.16
C ARG A 338 14.10 -23.46 -14.03
N LYS A 339 14.31 -24.23 -15.11
CA LYS A 339 15.40 -23.97 -16.08
C LYS A 339 15.23 -22.60 -16.75
N LEU A 340 14.01 -22.28 -17.21
CA LEU A 340 13.66 -20.98 -17.79
C LEU A 340 13.86 -19.83 -16.80
N ALA A 341 13.41 -19.99 -15.55
CA ALA A 341 13.57 -18.97 -14.51
C ALA A 341 15.04 -18.68 -14.19
N ARG A 342 15.90 -19.71 -14.12
CA ARG A 342 17.35 -19.54 -13.93
C ARG A 342 18.00 -18.77 -15.07
N LYS A 343 17.64 -19.08 -16.32
CA LYS A 343 18.13 -18.33 -17.49
C LYS A 343 17.75 -16.85 -17.39
N LYS A 344 16.48 -16.56 -17.13
CA LYS A 344 15.99 -15.18 -16.97
C LYS A 344 16.69 -14.43 -15.84
N ILE A 345 16.99 -15.08 -14.71
CA ILE A 345 17.77 -14.47 -13.62
C ILE A 345 19.20 -14.13 -14.07
N SER A 346 19.83 -15.00 -14.86
CA SER A 346 21.15 -14.75 -15.44
C SER A 346 21.13 -13.53 -16.36
N ASP A 347 20.15 -13.47 -17.26
CA ASP A 347 19.98 -12.36 -18.21
C ASP A 347 19.76 -11.03 -17.46
N VAL A 348 18.92 -11.05 -16.42
CA VAL A 348 18.67 -9.87 -15.56
C VAL A 348 19.93 -9.46 -14.80
N ARG A 349 20.72 -10.40 -14.28
CA ARG A 349 21.99 -10.09 -13.60
C ARG A 349 23.00 -9.45 -14.56
N GLN A 350 23.11 -9.96 -15.78
CA GLN A 350 23.99 -9.39 -16.80
C GLN A 350 23.58 -7.95 -17.15
N GLU A 351 22.27 -7.72 -17.36
CA GLU A 351 21.74 -6.39 -17.61
C GLU A 351 21.94 -5.43 -16.41
N MET A 352 21.77 -5.91 -15.17
CA MET A 352 22.08 -5.11 -13.98
C MET A 352 23.56 -4.74 -13.91
N SER A 353 24.46 -5.68 -14.23
CA SER A 353 25.91 -5.41 -14.28
C SER A 353 26.23 -4.33 -15.30
N LYS A 354 25.69 -4.46 -16.52
CA LYS A 354 25.84 -3.47 -17.59
C LYS A 354 25.35 -2.08 -17.18
N ARG A 355 24.18 -2.00 -16.54
CA ARG A 355 23.64 -0.72 -16.03
C ARG A 355 24.50 -0.12 -14.93
N ALA A 356 25.05 -0.95 -14.04
CA ALA A 356 25.96 -0.49 -12.99
C ALA A 356 27.27 0.06 -13.59
N ALA A 357 27.87 -0.64 -14.56
CA ALA A 357 29.05 -0.18 -15.30
C ALA A 357 28.80 1.17 -16.00
N ASN A 358 27.70 1.28 -16.77
CA ASN A 358 27.33 2.53 -17.45
C ASN A 358 27.09 3.69 -16.46
N LYS A 359 26.48 3.41 -15.30
CA LYS A 359 26.28 4.44 -14.27
C LYS A 359 27.60 4.88 -13.64
N ARG A 360 28.55 3.95 -13.45
CA ARG A 360 29.90 4.25 -12.95
C ARG A 360 30.66 5.11 -13.96
N GLN A 361 30.62 4.74 -15.24
CA GLN A 361 31.24 5.51 -16.32
C GLN A 361 30.71 6.94 -16.39
N LYS A 362 29.38 7.13 -16.41
CA LYS A 362 28.77 8.47 -16.42
C LYS A 362 29.15 9.31 -15.20
N LYS A 363 29.35 8.67 -14.04
CA LYS A 363 29.83 9.35 -12.83
C LYS A 363 31.29 9.80 -13.02
N ASN A 364 32.15 8.92 -13.53
CA ASN A 364 33.55 9.22 -13.79
C ASN A 364 33.69 10.35 -14.83
N GLU A 365 32.97 10.30 -15.94
CA GLU A 365 32.94 11.38 -16.95
C GLU A 365 32.50 12.73 -16.37
N LYS A 366 31.47 12.73 -15.51
CA LYS A 366 31.02 13.96 -14.84
C LYS A 366 32.10 14.51 -13.91
N GLN A 367 32.83 13.65 -13.22
CA GLN A 367 33.95 14.05 -12.37
C GLN A 367 35.14 14.54 -13.21
N ARG A 368 35.51 13.87 -14.31
CA ARG A 368 36.53 14.34 -15.27
C ARG A 368 36.22 15.74 -15.79
N LYS A 369 35.00 15.97 -16.28
CA LYS A 369 34.55 17.30 -16.73
C LYS A 369 34.61 18.37 -15.64
N ALA A 370 34.36 17.99 -14.38
CA ALA A 370 34.49 18.91 -13.24
C ALA A 370 35.95 19.25 -12.95
N ILE A 371 36.87 18.28 -13.05
CA ILE A 371 38.31 18.48 -12.92
C ILE A 371 38.84 19.35 -14.06
N GLU A 372 38.48 19.05 -15.31
CA GLU A 372 38.84 19.88 -16.48
C GLU A 372 38.41 21.34 -16.28
N LYS A 373 37.20 21.57 -15.76
CA LYS A 373 36.69 22.91 -15.46
C LYS A 373 37.48 23.59 -14.34
N LYS A 374 37.88 22.85 -13.30
CA LYS A 374 38.75 23.38 -12.23
C LYS A 374 40.11 23.75 -12.81
N LEU A 375 40.77 22.83 -13.51
CA LEU A 375 42.08 23.05 -14.13
C LEU A 375 42.09 24.25 -15.08
N LYS A 376 41.00 24.46 -15.83
CA LYS A 376 40.86 25.63 -16.72
C LYS A 376 40.89 26.97 -15.98
N ASN A 377 40.42 27.01 -14.74
CA ASN A 377 40.24 28.23 -13.95
C ASN A 377 41.33 28.41 -12.87
N THR A 378 42.31 27.51 -12.81
CA THR A 378 43.34 27.49 -11.76
C THR A 378 44.70 27.80 -12.38
N ASP A 379 45.44 28.72 -11.76
CA ASP A 379 46.83 28.97 -12.13
C ASP A 379 47.70 27.76 -11.73
N ILE A 380 48.70 27.44 -12.56
CA ILE A 380 49.66 26.35 -12.33
C ILE A 380 50.29 26.43 -10.93
N ARG A 381 50.51 27.64 -10.39
CA ARG A 381 51.11 27.86 -9.06
C ARG A 381 50.19 27.43 -7.90
N GLU A 382 48.89 27.33 -8.13
CA GLU A 382 47.88 27.04 -7.10
C GLU A 382 47.40 25.57 -7.13
N LEU A 383 47.89 24.75 -8.06
CA LEU A 383 47.44 23.37 -8.26
C LEU A 383 47.55 22.50 -7.00
N LYS A 384 48.62 22.67 -6.20
CA LYS A 384 48.78 21.94 -4.93
C LYS A 384 47.68 22.27 -3.91
N SER A 385 47.19 23.50 -3.89
CA SER A 385 46.09 23.88 -2.99
C SER A 385 44.73 23.38 -3.48
N VAL A 386 44.55 23.22 -4.79
CA VAL A 386 43.27 22.82 -5.40
C VAL A 386 43.09 21.29 -5.41
N PHE A 387 44.19 20.55 -5.47
CA PHE A 387 44.21 19.08 -5.41
C PHE A 387 45.18 18.60 -4.32
N PRO A 388 44.86 18.79 -3.03
CA PRO A 388 45.79 18.42 -1.94
C PRO A 388 45.96 16.91 -1.76
N ASP A 389 45.03 16.12 -2.31
CA ASP A 389 44.91 14.68 -2.05
C ASP A 389 45.68 13.81 -3.07
N ILE A 390 46.31 14.40 -4.10
CA ILE A 390 47.09 13.65 -5.11
C ILE A 390 48.57 13.58 -4.74
N SER A 391 49.25 12.52 -5.17
CA SER A 391 50.67 12.32 -4.86
C SER A 391 51.56 13.40 -5.49
N GLU A 392 52.74 13.62 -4.89
CA GLU A 392 53.69 14.62 -5.37
C GLU A 392 54.18 14.31 -6.81
N ASP A 393 54.31 13.04 -7.17
CA ASP A 393 54.68 12.61 -8.52
C ASP A 393 53.60 12.98 -9.55
N ILE A 394 52.32 12.78 -9.21
CA ILE A 394 51.19 13.18 -10.05
C ILE A 394 51.13 14.71 -10.17
N HIS A 395 51.45 15.46 -9.10
CA HIS A 395 51.54 16.92 -9.17
C HIS A 395 52.62 17.41 -10.15
N LEU A 396 53.81 16.82 -10.11
CA LEU A 396 54.90 17.17 -11.03
C LEU A 396 54.52 16.84 -12.48
N ALA A 397 53.97 15.64 -12.71
CA ALA A 397 53.48 15.21 -14.01
C ALA A 397 52.36 16.14 -14.54
N LEU A 398 51.44 16.56 -13.66
CA LEU A 398 50.35 17.48 -13.99
C LEU A 398 50.90 18.85 -14.44
N ILE A 399 51.92 19.38 -13.76
CA ILE A 399 52.57 20.63 -14.15
C ILE A 399 53.24 20.48 -15.52
N ASP A 400 53.93 19.37 -15.78
CA ASP A 400 54.58 19.11 -17.06
C ASP A 400 53.54 19.06 -18.21
N VAL A 401 52.43 18.33 -18.01
CA VAL A 401 51.32 18.26 -18.97
C VAL A 401 50.70 19.63 -19.20
N LEU A 402 50.54 20.44 -18.16
CA LEU A 402 49.98 21.79 -18.27
C LEU A 402 50.98 22.81 -18.85
N ARG A 403 52.29 22.57 -18.81
CA ARG A 403 53.30 23.43 -19.45
C ARG A 403 53.60 23.06 -20.89
N GLY A 404 53.31 21.83 -21.31
CA GLY A 404 53.69 21.37 -22.65
C GLY A 404 55.03 20.64 -22.70
N THR A 405 55.66 20.36 -21.56
CA THR A 405 57.02 19.81 -21.47
C THR A 405 57.06 18.27 -21.58
N VAL A 406 55.90 17.61 -21.69
CA VAL A 406 55.79 16.14 -21.82
C VAL A 406 55.97 15.63 -23.25
N VAL A 407 56.18 16.50 -24.23
CA VAL A 407 56.41 16.09 -25.62
C VAL A 407 57.67 15.22 -25.70
N GLY A 408 57.56 14.06 -26.35
CA GLY A 408 58.59 13.04 -26.45
C GLY A 408 58.51 11.94 -25.40
N ARG A 409 57.71 12.10 -24.33
CA ARG A 409 57.58 11.07 -23.28
C ARG A 409 56.70 9.91 -23.73
N SER A 410 57.06 8.72 -23.25
CA SER A 410 56.23 7.53 -23.33
C SER A 410 55.18 7.56 -22.22
N ILE A 411 54.04 6.92 -22.45
CA ILE A 411 52.93 6.86 -21.51
C ILE A 411 52.31 5.46 -21.51
N CYS A 412 51.67 5.12 -20.38
CA CYS A 412 50.70 4.04 -20.30
C CYS A 412 49.34 4.67 -20.01
N HIS A 413 48.33 4.40 -20.85
CA HIS A 413 47.02 5.02 -20.75
C HIS A 413 45.91 3.96 -20.77
N THR A 414 45.09 3.93 -19.73
CA THR A 414 43.93 3.03 -19.61
C THR A 414 42.70 3.66 -20.24
N TRP A 415 42.12 2.96 -21.23
CA TRP A 415 40.90 3.37 -21.90
C TRP A 415 39.76 2.42 -21.53
N TYR A 416 38.55 2.95 -21.41
CA TYR A 416 37.35 2.15 -21.17
C TYR A 416 36.58 1.98 -22.48
N ASP A 417 36.31 0.74 -22.87
CA ASP A 417 35.48 0.42 -24.04
C ASP A 417 34.02 0.26 -23.62
N GLU A 418 33.15 1.13 -24.13
CA GLU A 418 31.72 1.12 -23.86
C GLU A 418 30.98 -0.12 -24.40
N THR A 419 31.54 -0.75 -25.44
CA THR A 419 30.94 -1.89 -26.14
C THR A 419 31.16 -3.17 -25.36
N THR A 420 32.39 -3.39 -24.91
CA THR A 420 32.80 -4.58 -24.14
C THR A 420 32.63 -4.37 -22.63
N CYS A 421 32.50 -3.12 -22.18
CA CYS A 421 32.46 -2.71 -20.77
C CYS A 421 33.73 -3.10 -20.00
N ASP A 422 34.88 -3.03 -20.66
CA ASP A 422 36.17 -3.42 -20.10
C ASP A 422 37.20 -2.28 -20.18
N GLN A 423 38.25 -2.37 -19.35
CA GLN A 423 39.38 -1.44 -19.37
C GLN A 423 40.56 -2.08 -20.10
N THR A 424 41.15 -1.34 -21.04
CA THR A 424 42.30 -1.80 -21.82
C THR A 424 43.45 -0.83 -21.65
N LEU A 425 44.65 -1.37 -21.40
CA LEU A 425 45.87 -0.58 -21.23
C LEU A 425 46.56 -0.40 -22.57
N TYR A 426 46.80 0.85 -22.95
CA TYR A 426 47.52 1.22 -24.17
C TYR A 426 48.90 1.77 -23.81
N SER A 427 49.90 1.38 -24.58
CA SER A 427 51.18 2.09 -24.61
C SER A 427 51.05 3.27 -25.57
N GLY A 428 51.70 4.39 -25.25
CA GLY A 428 51.66 5.55 -26.12
C GLY A 428 52.90 6.42 -26.05
N LYS A 429 53.02 7.35 -27.00
CA LYS A 429 54.07 8.36 -27.02
C LYS A 429 53.51 9.73 -27.42
N ILE A 430 53.86 10.76 -26.66
CA ILE A 430 53.36 12.12 -26.88
C ILE A 430 54.21 12.78 -27.96
N GLU A 431 53.69 12.88 -29.18
CA GLU A 431 54.48 13.33 -30.34
C GLU A 431 54.60 14.86 -30.42
N LYS A 432 53.49 15.57 -30.21
CA LYS A 432 53.50 17.05 -30.30
C LYS A 432 52.31 17.68 -29.60
N LEU A 433 52.50 18.92 -29.15
CA LEU A 433 51.44 19.79 -28.68
C LEU A 433 51.02 20.73 -29.82
N LYS A 434 49.73 20.74 -30.16
CA LYS A 434 49.17 21.64 -31.17
C LYS A 434 48.03 22.49 -30.62
N LYS A 435 47.94 23.73 -31.10
CA LYS A 435 46.81 24.63 -30.83
C LYS A 435 45.67 24.32 -31.81
N ARG A 436 44.49 23.99 -31.29
CA ARG A 436 43.23 23.91 -32.06
C ARG A 436 42.53 25.28 -32.06
N LYS A 437 41.33 25.35 -32.62
CA LYS A 437 40.51 26.58 -32.71
C LYS A 437 40.28 27.19 -31.30
N GLY A 438 40.52 28.49 -31.15
CA GLY A 438 40.44 29.19 -29.85
C GLY A 438 41.65 28.91 -28.95
N ASP A 439 41.47 28.95 -27.62
CA ASP A 439 42.51 28.63 -26.63
C ASP A 439 42.50 27.15 -26.19
N VAL A 440 42.18 26.25 -27.12
CA VAL A 440 42.18 24.80 -26.88
C VAL A 440 43.47 24.20 -27.41
N TYR A 441 44.23 23.54 -26.52
CA TYR A 441 45.46 22.83 -26.88
C TYR A 441 45.22 21.31 -26.82
N CYS A 442 45.75 20.58 -27.80
CA CYS A 442 45.65 19.12 -27.89
C CYS A 442 47.04 18.52 -28.08
N TYR A 443 47.32 17.40 -27.42
CA TYR A 443 48.44 16.54 -27.75
C TYR A 443 48.04 15.59 -28.86
N THR A 444 48.92 15.42 -29.85
CA THR A 444 48.87 14.25 -30.73
C THR A 444 49.70 13.16 -30.07
N ILE A 445 49.08 12.02 -29.82
CA ILE A 445 49.65 10.89 -29.10
C ILE A 445 49.48 9.65 -29.97
N ALA A 446 50.58 8.97 -30.26
CA ALA A 446 50.59 7.69 -30.96
C ALA A 446 50.33 6.58 -29.94
N TYR A 447 49.30 5.75 -30.13
CA TYR A 447 48.94 4.63 -29.24
C TYR A 447 49.04 3.28 -29.95
N TRP A 448 49.43 2.24 -29.20
CA TRP A 448 49.44 0.83 -29.62
C TRP A 448 49.08 -0.07 -28.42
N CYS A 449 48.59 -1.28 -28.69
CA CYS A 449 48.07 -2.21 -27.67
C CYS A 449 48.37 -3.66 -28.02
N GLY A 450 49.34 -4.25 -27.31
CA GLY A 450 49.68 -5.67 -27.42
C GLY A 450 51.14 -5.90 -27.06
N GLU A 451 51.50 -7.13 -26.69
CA GLU A 451 52.90 -7.48 -26.38
C GLU A 451 53.79 -7.49 -27.63
N GLU A 452 53.21 -7.69 -28.82
CA GLU A 452 53.92 -7.74 -30.09
C GLU A 452 53.82 -6.45 -30.92
N GLU A 453 52.93 -5.51 -30.54
CA GLU A 453 52.79 -4.23 -31.22
C GLU A 453 53.89 -3.26 -30.78
N THR A 454 54.46 -2.53 -31.74
CA THR A 454 55.49 -1.53 -31.48
C THR A 454 55.02 -0.14 -31.87
N TYR A 455 55.85 0.87 -31.61
CA TYR A 455 55.61 2.23 -32.09
C TYR A 455 55.38 2.30 -33.63
N GLY A 456 55.90 1.33 -34.40
CA GLY A 456 55.65 1.24 -35.85
C GLY A 456 54.19 0.96 -36.22
N ASP A 457 53.43 0.36 -35.32
CA ASP A 457 52.02 -0.02 -35.48
C ASP A 457 51.06 1.01 -34.86
N ALA A 458 51.62 2.09 -34.31
CA ALA A 458 50.88 3.05 -33.53
C ALA A 458 49.92 3.89 -34.38
N THR A 459 48.76 4.20 -33.80
CA THR A 459 47.75 5.09 -34.39
C THR A 459 47.73 6.42 -33.64
N ASP A 460 47.74 7.53 -34.38
CA ASP A 460 47.72 8.89 -33.82
C ASP A 460 46.32 9.32 -33.39
N TYR A 461 46.20 9.78 -32.15
CA TYR A 461 44.99 10.38 -31.59
C TYR A 461 45.24 11.78 -31.04
N ASP A 462 44.24 12.65 -31.20
CA ASP A 462 44.26 13.99 -30.61
C ASP A 462 43.56 14.00 -29.26
N VAL A 463 44.33 14.16 -28.19
CA VAL A 463 43.81 14.23 -26.81
C VAL A 463 43.88 15.68 -26.31
N PRO A 464 42.76 16.28 -25.86
CA PRO A 464 42.78 17.62 -25.26
C PRO A 464 43.71 17.67 -24.04
N LYS A 465 44.50 18.74 -23.94
CA LYS A 465 45.48 18.94 -22.87
C LYS A 465 44.86 18.83 -21.46
N LEU A 466 43.66 19.40 -21.27
CA LEU A 466 42.96 19.34 -19.99
C LEU A 466 42.37 17.95 -19.70
N ALA A 467 41.98 17.21 -20.74
CA ALA A 467 41.51 15.83 -20.59
C ALA A 467 42.67 14.92 -20.16
N LEU A 468 43.83 15.04 -20.84
CA LEU A 468 45.05 14.30 -20.48
C LEU A 468 45.50 14.60 -19.04
N ALA A 469 45.37 15.85 -18.60
CA ALA A 469 45.64 16.26 -17.22
C ALA A 469 44.62 15.68 -16.21
N ALA A 470 43.35 15.56 -16.59
CA ALA A 470 42.35 14.88 -15.78
C ALA A 470 42.64 13.37 -15.68
N ASP A 471 43.09 12.74 -16.77
CA ASP A 471 43.43 11.31 -16.79
C ASP A 471 44.63 10.97 -15.87
N LEU A 472 45.58 11.89 -15.69
CA LEU A 472 46.63 11.79 -14.66
C LEU A 472 46.07 11.81 -13.24
N ILE A 473 45.11 12.71 -12.97
CA ILE A 473 44.51 12.84 -11.63
C ILE A 473 43.64 11.62 -11.29
N PHE A 474 43.09 10.96 -12.30
CA PHE A 474 42.37 9.69 -12.16
C PHE A 474 43.28 8.46 -12.15
N GLU A 475 44.60 8.63 -12.30
CA GLU A 475 45.59 7.55 -12.39
C GLU A 475 45.36 6.58 -13.56
N ASP A 476 44.59 7.00 -14.57
CA ASP A 476 44.43 6.22 -15.81
C ASP A 476 45.60 6.46 -16.77
N LEU A 477 46.35 7.55 -16.58
CA LEU A 477 47.55 7.90 -17.33
C LEU A 477 48.78 7.86 -16.42
N ILE A 478 49.82 7.16 -16.85
CA ILE A 478 51.15 7.16 -16.23
C ILE A 478 52.16 7.67 -17.26
N LEU A 479 52.99 8.63 -16.88
CA LEU A 479 54.14 9.06 -17.68
C LEU A 479 55.31 8.13 -17.37
N CYS A 480 55.93 7.54 -18.40
CA CYS A 480 57.03 6.59 -18.29
C CYS A 480 58.40 7.23 -18.58
#